data_AF-A0A9Q4SZR3-F1
#
_entry.id   AF-A0A9Q4SZR3-F1
#
_cell.length_a   1.000
_cell.length_b   1.000
_cell.length_c   1.000
_cell.angle_alpha   90.00
_cell.angle_beta   90.00
_cell.angle_gamma   90.00
#
_symmetry.space_group_name_H-M   'P 1'
#
loop_
_entity.id
_entity.type
_entity.pdbx_description
1 polymer ?
#
loop_
_entity_poly.entity_id
_entity_poly.type
_entity_poly.pdbx_seq_one_letter_code
_entity_poly.pdbx_strand_id
1 'polypeptide(L)'
;MRAAFWVGCAALLLSACSSEPVQQATAAHVPPGMRAAMSSAGQANCAMVGGSMSVARQLDGTTTGMCALPNGKRCSEAALASGACAAY
;
A
#
# COMPACT_ATOMS: atom_id res chain seq x y z
N MET A 1 26.05 15.51 45.40
CA MET A 1 25.56 16.42 44.33
C MET A 1 25.82 15.94 42.89
N ARG A 2 26.69 14.95 42.62
CA ARG A 2 27.07 14.55 41.25
C ARG A 2 26.22 13.42 40.63
N ALA A 3 25.58 12.58 41.45
CA ALA A 3 24.78 11.44 40.98
C ALA A 3 23.35 11.83 40.57
N ALA A 4 22.77 12.87 41.18
CA ALA A 4 21.42 13.34 40.84
C ALA A 4 21.35 13.92 39.40
N PHE A 5 22.45 14.46 38.91
CA PHE A 5 22.53 15.06 37.57
C PHE A 5 22.45 14.01 36.44
N TRP A 6 22.93 12.78 36.71
CA TRP A 6 22.89 11.68 35.73
C TRP A 6 21.50 11.02 35.63
N VAL A 7 20.79 10.90 36.76
CA VAL A 7 19.45 10.30 36.79
C VAL A 7 18.42 11.20 36.11
N GLY A 8 18.53 12.53 36.25
CA GLY A 8 17.66 13.47 35.55
C GLY A 8 17.79 13.43 34.03
N CYS A 9 19.02 13.29 33.52
CA CYS A 9 19.28 13.23 32.07
C CYS A 9 18.69 11.96 31.43
N ALA A 10 18.72 10.83 32.14
CA ALA A 10 18.12 9.58 31.68
C ALA A 10 16.58 9.67 31.59
N ALA A 11 15.92 10.36 32.54
CA ALA A 11 14.47 10.52 32.53
C ALA A 11 13.98 11.43 31.38
N LEU A 12 14.73 12.48 31.03
CA LEU A 12 14.42 13.35 29.87
C LEU A 12 14.56 12.62 28.52
N LEU A 13 15.42 11.60 28.42
CA LEU A 13 15.56 10.81 27.21
C LEU A 13 14.40 9.83 26.99
N LEU A 14 13.76 9.34 28.07
CA LEU A 14 12.61 8.43 27.95
C LEU A 14 11.32 9.14 27.49
N SER A 15 11.14 10.45 27.75
CA SER A 15 9.95 11.18 27.31
C SER A 15 9.96 11.55 25.82
N ALA A 16 11.11 11.43 25.14
CA ALA A 16 11.24 11.73 23.71
C ALA A 16 10.75 10.59 22.79
N CYS A 17 10.44 9.40 23.36
CA CYS A 17 9.93 8.27 22.57
C CYS A 17 8.39 8.27 22.41
N SER A 18 7.69 9.21 23.07
CA SER A 18 6.24 9.43 22.91
C SER A 18 5.91 10.56 21.94
N SER A 19 6.81 10.82 20.99
CA SER A 19 6.52 11.63 19.80
C SER A 19 6.37 10.67 18.64
N GLU A 20 5.32 9.86 18.68
CA GLU A 20 4.84 9.17 17.50
C GLU A 20 4.48 10.26 16.48
N PRO A 21 5.15 10.35 15.32
CA PRO A 21 4.58 11.11 14.23
C PRO A 21 3.24 10.44 13.96
N VAL A 22 2.15 11.21 14.04
CA VAL A 22 0.88 10.84 13.41
C VAL A 22 1.32 10.35 12.04
N GLN A 23 1.10 9.06 11.79
CA GLN A 23 1.27 8.48 10.48
C GLN A 23 0.19 9.17 9.68
N GLN A 24 0.51 10.37 9.20
CA GLN A 24 -0.29 11.19 8.33
C GLN A 24 -0.49 10.24 7.17
N ALA A 25 -1.62 9.56 7.18
CA ALA A 25 -2.06 8.74 6.09
C ALA A 25 -2.09 9.73 4.93
N THR A 26 -1.03 9.69 4.12
CA THR A 26 -0.93 10.42 2.87
C THR A 26 -1.93 9.78 1.93
N ALA A 27 -3.21 9.97 2.22
CA ALA A 27 -4.33 9.72 1.34
C ALA A 27 -4.23 10.74 0.20
N ALA A 28 -3.26 10.57 -0.70
CA ALA A 28 -3.23 11.22 -2.02
C ALA A 28 -2.01 10.82 -2.84
N HIS A 29 -0.85 10.57 -2.24
CA HIS A 29 0.35 10.23 -3.01
C HIS A 29 0.47 8.72 -3.21
N VAL A 30 -0.52 8.19 -3.92
CA VAL A 30 -0.34 7.05 -4.80
C VAL A 30 0.76 7.51 -5.77
N PRO A 31 2.03 7.07 -5.64
CA PRO A 31 3.08 7.50 -6.54
C PRO A 31 2.60 7.36 -7.98
N PRO A 32 2.93 8.28 -8.90
CA PRO A 32 2.39 8.28 -10.25
C PRO A 32 2.56 6.92 -10.98
N GLY A 33 3.54 6.11 -10.58
CA GLY A 33 3.70 4.72 -11.03
C GLY A 33 2.59 3.74 -10.61
N MET A 34 1.89 3.96 -9.50
CA MET A 34 0.75 3.11 -9.08
C MET A 34 -0.52 3.41 -9.90
N ARG A 35 -0.75 4.66 -10.32
CA ARG A 35 -1.82 4.99 -11.27
C ARG A 35 -1.52 4.50 -12.68
N ALA A 36 -0.25 4.51 -13.08
CA ALA A 36 0.20 3.99 -14.36
C ALA A 36 0.20 2.45 -14.45
N ALA A 37 0.03 1.76 -13.33
CA ALA A 37 0.14 0.31 -13.29
C ALA A 37 -1.06 -0.41 -13.95
N MET A 38 -2.19 0.29 -14.16
CA MET A 38 -3.42 -0.25 -14.76
C MET A 38 -4.13 0.84 -15.55
N SER A 39 -4.73 0.52 -16.70
CA SER A 39 -5.56 1.47 -17.46
C SER A 39 -6.84 1.83 -16.69
N SER A 40 -7.48 2.92 -17.11
CA SER A 40 -8.82 3.30 -16.66
C SER A 40 -9.86 2.19 -16.90
N ALA A 41 -9.74 1.47 -18.02
CA ALA A 41 -10.56 0.31 -18.33
C ALA A 41 -10.35 -0.84 -17.32
N GLY A 42 -9.10 -1.19 -17.01
CA GLY A 42 -8.78 -2.19 -15.99
C GLY A 42 -9.29 -1.81 -14.59
N GLN A 43 -9.21 -0.53 -14.22
CA GLN A 43 -9.77 -0.03 -12.96
C GLN A 43 -11.30 -0.14 -12.93
N ALA A 44 -11.98 0.29 -13.99
CA ALA A 44 -13.42 0.19 -14.11
C ALA A 44 -13.89 -1.27 -14.07
N ASN A 45 -13.22 -2.16 -14.82
CA ASN A 45 -13.51 -3.59 -14.80
C ASN A 45 -13.28 -4.20 -13.41
N CYS A 46 -12.22 -3.81 -12.71
CA CYS A 46 -11.95 -4.31 -11.37
C CYS A 46 -13.04 -3.91 -10.38
N ALA A 47 -13.49 -2.66 -10.43
CA ALA A 47 -14.61 -2.18 -9.63
C ALA A 47 -15.93 -2.88 -10.01
N MET A 48 -16.17 -3.13 -11.31
CA MET A 48 -17.39 -3.82 -11.79
C MET A 48 -17.49 -5.26 -11.27
N VAL A 49 -16.36 -5.98 -11.16
CA VAL A 49 -16.36 -7.35 -10.59
C VAL A 49 -16.32 -7.36 -9.05
N GLY A 50 -16.41 -6.19 -8.40
CA GLY A 50 -16.35 -6.06 -6.95
C GLY A 50 -14.95 -6.30 -6.36
N GLY A 51 -13.90 -6.18 -7.16
CA GLY A 51 -12.52 -6.28 -6.72
C GLY A 51 -11.96 -4.95 -6.21
N SER A 52 -10.78 -5.03 -5.61
CA SER A 52 -10.00 -3.87 -5.16
C SER A 52 -8.70 -3.74 -5.95
N MET A 53 -8.32 -2.50 -6.27
CA MET A 53 -7.08 -2.23 -6.97
C MET A 53 -5.88 -2.48 -6.05
N SER A 54 -4.94 -3.28 -6.53
CA SER A 54 -3.67 -3.58 -5.88
C SER A 54 -2.54 -3.39 -6.86
N VAL A 55 -1.33 -3.23 -6.34
CA VAL A 55 -0.13 -3.16 -7.17
C VAL A 55 0.81 -4.29 -6.76
N ALA A 56 1.39 -4.98 -7.72
CA ALA A 56 2.49 -5.91 -7.47
C ALA A 56 3.72 -5.52 -8.25
N ARG A 57 4.86 -5.71 -7.59
CA ARG A 57 6.15 -5.70 -8.23
C ARG A 57 6.43 -7.11 -8.73
N GLN A 58 6.66 -7.23 -10.03
CA GLN A 58 7.05 -8.48 -10.65
C GLN A 58 8.53 -8.78 -10.38
N LEU A 59 8.97 -10.02 -10.62
CA LEU A 59 10.35 -10.44 -10.36
C LEU A 59 11.36 -9.73 -11.29
N ASP A 60 10.92 -9.31 -12.47
CA ASP A 60 11.66 -8.47 -13.41
C ASP A 60 11.77 -7.00 -12.94
N GLY A 61 11.20 -6.67 -11.78
CA GLY A 61 11.29 -5.34 -11.17
C GLY A 61 10.27 -4.33 -11.68
N THR A 62 9.49 -4.68 -12.70
CA THR A 62 8.36 -3.87 -13.16
C THR A 62 7.24 -3.88 -12.13
N THR A 63 6.39 -2.85 -12.18
CA THR A 63 5.28 -2.67 -11.26
C THR A 63 3.99 -2.70 -12.07
N THR A 64 3.12 -3.67 -11.79
CA THR A 64 1.87 -3.89 -12.53
C THR A 64 0.68 -3.82 -11.59
N GLY A 65 -0.37 -3.17 -12.07
CA GLY A 65 -1.66 -3.09 -11.39
C GLY A 65 -2.35 -4.43 -11.52
N MET A 66 -2.92 -4.88 -10.41
CA MET A 66 -3.68 -6.12 -10.35
C MET A 66 -4.98 -5.86 -9.59
N CYS A 67 -6.04 -6.50 -10.05
CA CYS A 67 -7.30 -6.55 -9.36
C CYS A 67 -7.28 -7.67 -8.33
N ALA A 68 -7.48 -7.35 -7.05
CA ALA A 68 -7.72 -8.32 -5.99
C ALA A 68 -9.22 -8.59 -5.90
N LEU A 69 -9.64 -9.78 -6.29
CA LEU A 69 -11.03 -10.21 -6.27
C LEU A 69 -11.43 -10.69 -4.86
N PRO A 70 -12.73 -10.62 -4.51
CA PRO A 70 -13.23 -11.09 -3.21
C PRO A 70 -13.05 -12.59 -2.96
N ASN A 71 -12.82 -13.37 -4.02
CA ASN A 71 -12.46 -14.80 -3.93
C ASN A 71 -10.99 -15.05 -3.56
N GLY A 72 -10.19 -14.00 -3.35
CA GLY A 72 -8.76 -14.09 -3.01
C GLY A 72 -7.82 -14.18 -4.23
N LYS A 73 -8.35 -14.20 -5.46
CA LYS A 73 -7.52 -14.19 -6.68
C LYS A 73 -6.99 -12.79 -6.97
N ARG A 74 -5.74 -12.69 -7.44
CA ARG A 74 -5.14 -11.44 -7.95
C ARG A 74 -4.90 -11.57 -9.44
N CYS A 75 -5.43 -10.64 -10.22
CA CYS A 75 -5.38 -10.74 -11.67
C CYS A 75 -4.85 -9.47 -12.30
N SER A 76 -4.01 -9.62 -13.33
CA SER A 76 -3.61 -8.50 -14.16
C SER A 76 -4.80 -7.97 -14.97
N GLU A 77 -4.66 -6.75 -15.46
CA GLU A 77 -5.64 -6.14 -16.35
C GLU A 77 -6.00 -7.02 -17.55
N ALA A 78 -5.01 -7.66 -18.18
CA ALA A 78 -5.22 -8.52 -19.34
C ALA A 78 -6.09 -9.74 -19.02
N ALA A 79 -5.86 -10.38 -17.86
CA ALA A 79 -6.65 -11.53 -17.42
C ALA A 79 -8.08 -11.14 -17.02
N LEU A 80 -8.25 -9.90 -16.56
CA LEU A 80 -9.57 -9.35 -16.25
C LEU A 80 -10.31 -8.94 -17.53
N ALA A 81 -9.62 -8.34 -18.50
CA ALA A 81 -10.16 -7.95 -19.80
C ALA A 81 -10.56 -9.17 -20.66
N SER A 82 -9.82 -10.28 -20.57
CA SER A 82 -10.18 -11.53 -21.24
C SER A 82 -11.27 -12.33 -20.51
N GLY A 83 -11.71 -11.89 -19.33
CA GLY A 83 -12.68 -12.60 -18.50
C GLY A 83 -12.14 -13.90 -17.85
N ALA A 84 -10.93 -14.33 -18.18
CA ALA A 84 -10.31 -15.55 -17.65
C ALA A 84 -10.10 -15.51 -16.13
N CYS A 85 -9.97 -14.32 -15.55
CA CYS A 85 -9.82 -14.13 -14.11
C CYS A 85 -11.13 -14.23 -13.33
N ALA A 86 -12.23 -13.72 -13.91
CA ALA A 86 -13.54 -13.69 -13.28
C ALA A 86 -14.25 -15.05 -13.38
N ALA A 87 -13.85 -15.88 -14.36
CA ALA A 87 -14.21 -17.29 -14.39
C ALA A 87 -13.59 -18.01 -13.17
N TYR A 88 -14.39 -18.87 -12.55
CA TYR A 88 -13.99 -19.69 -11.42
C TYR A 88 -13.11 -20.84 -11.88
#